data_AF-A0A1H3AKX1-F1
#
_entry.id   AF-A0A1H3AKX1-F1
#
_cell.length_a   1.000
_cell.length_b   1.000
_cell.length_c   1.000
_cell.angle_alpha   90.00
_cell.angle_beta   90.00
_cell.angle_gamma   90.00
#
_symmetry.space_group_name_H-M   'P 1'
#
loop_
_entity.id
_entity.type
_entity.pdbx_description
1 polymer ?
#
loop_
_entity_poly.entity_id
_entity_poly.type
_entity_poly.pdbx_seq_one_letter_code
_entity_poly.pdbx_strand_id
1 'polypeptide(L)'
;MQIDRADMKLLIEAGYSGVMRGIDTDMRPVFEAISTWMPQFGAGRIGLALIEMVAGDFPEADRILTEVIASDLEGKAEAQAVLAMCKVLENQQAEARRLAEELRGEGGHAEAFADLLVNGADETTQGPAGLAAESGVSSAPPGAIGQRTTT
;
A
#
# COMPACT_ATOMS: atom_id res chain seq x y z
N MET A 1 20.20 -16.91 4.92
CA MET A 1 19.38 -16.29 3.87
C MET A 1 19.52 -14.79 4.04
N GLN A 2 20.12 -14.07 3.09
CA GLN A 2 20.16 -12.61 3.12
C GLN A 2 18.96 -12.12 2.30
N ILE A 3 18.10 -11.32 2.92
CA ILE A 3 16.97 -10.65 2.28
C ILE A 3 17.51 -9.31 1.76
N ASP A 4 17.37 -9.05 0.47
CA ASP A 4 17.86 -7.80 -0.15
C ASP A 4 16.75 -6.74 -0.28
N ARG A 5 17.10 -5.56 -0.83
CA ARG A 5 16.14 -4.44 -0.98
C ARG A 5 14.94 -4.80 -1.86
N ALA A 6 15.12 -5.68 -2.85
CA ALA A 6 14.06 -6.11 -3.74
C ALA A 6 13.12 -7.09 -3.03
N ASP A 7 13.68 -8.04 -2.26
CA ASP A 7 12.89 -8.93 -1.40
C ASP A 7 12.09 -8.14 -0.36
N MET A 8 12.67 -7.06 0.19
CA MET A 8 11.98 -6.19 1.15
C MET A 8 10.84 -5.39 0.53
N LYS A 9 11.04 -4.84 -0.67
CA LYS A 9 9.97 -4.18 -1.41
C LYS A 9 8.83 -5.16 -1.68
N LEU A 10 9.15 -6.38 -2.07
CA LEU A 10 8.17 -7.44 -2.30
C LEU A 10 7.40 -7.81 -1.02
N LEU A 11 8.06 -7.86 0.14
CA LEU A 11 7.42 -8.10 1.44
C LEU A 11 6.48 -6.96 1.83
N ILE A 12 6.86 -5.70 1.57
CA ILE A 12 6.01 -4.53 1.80
C ILE A 12 4.78 -4.57 0.88
N GLU A 13 4.98 -4.85 -0.41
CA GLU A 13 3.90 -4.95 -1.40
C GLU A 13 2.96 -6.13 -1.08
N ALA A 14 3.50 -7.25 -0.60
CA ALA A 14 2.74 -8.42 -0.18
C ALA A 14 1.93 -8.15 1.10
N GLY A 15 2.55 -7.51 2.10
CA GLY A 15 1.87 -7.08 3.33
C GLY A 15 0.74 -6.09 3.04
N TYR A 16 1.02 -5.07 2.23
CA TYR A 16 0.01 -4.10 1.78
C TYR A 16 -1.13 -4.77 1.00
N SER A 17 -0.81 -5.66 0.06
CA SER A 17 -1.83 -6.40 -0.70
C SER A 17 -2.66 -7.33 0.17
N GLY A 18 -2.08 -7.93 1.21
CA GLY A 18 -2.79 -8.76 2.18
C GLY A 18 -3.82 -7.96 2.98
N VAL A 19 -3.40 -6.81 3.50
CA VAL A 19 -4.25 -5.87 4.24
C VAL A 19 -5.41 -5.36 3.35
N MET A 20 -5.11 -4.91 2.14
CA MET A 20 -6.11 -4.28 1.27
C MET A 20 -7.08 -5.27 0.59
N ARG A 21 -6.70 -6.54 0.44
CA ARG A 21 -7.55 -7.56 -0.20
C ARG A 21 -8.40 -8.36 0.79
N GLY A 22 -8.33 -8.03 2.09
CA GLY A 22 -9.06 -8.77 3.12
C GLY A 22 -8.65 -10.24 3.14
N ILE A 23 -7.38 -10.54 2.90
CA ILE A 23 -6.88 -11.89 3.16
C ILE A 23 -6.93 -12.04 4.69
N ASP A 24 -7.74 -12.97 5.20
CA ASP A 24 -7.96 -13.24 6.64
C ASP A 24 -6.70 -13.76 7.40
N THR A 25 -5.51 -13.49 6.87
CA THR A 25 -4.23 -13.83 7.47
C THR A 25 -3.67 -12.60 8.17
N ASP A 26 -3.37 -12.74 9.46
CA ASP A 26 -2.69 -11.70 10.23
C ASP A 26 -1.32 -11.36 9.63
N MET A 27 -1.18 -10.11 9.16
CA MET A 27 0.05 -9.59 8.56
C MET A 27 0.97 -8.90 9.57
N ARG A 28 0.56 -8.77 10.84
CA ARG A 28 1.35 -8.12 11.88
C ARG A 28 2.77 -8.68 12.01
N PRO A 29 2.99 -10.02 12.00
CA PRO A 29 4.34 -10.57 12.08
C PRO A 29 5.28 -10.13 10.95
N VAL A 30 4.73 -9.84 9.77
CA VAL A 30 5.53 -9.37 8.62
C VAL A 30 6.04 -7.96 8.89
N PHE A 31 5.17 -7.06 9.35
CA PHE A 31 5.54 -5.68 9.62
C PHE A 31 6.44 -5.54 10.86
N GLU A 32 6.27 -6.38 11.88
CA GLU A 32 7.20 -6.47 13.02
C GLU A 32 8.60 -6.94 12.57
N ALA A 33 8.66 -7.92 11.66
CA ALA A 33 9.94 -8.36 11.08
C ALA A 33 10.59 -7.24 10.26
N ILE A 34 9.81 -6.49 9.48
CA ILE A 34 10.28 -5.30 8.75
C ILE A 34 10.89 -4.28 9.71
N SER A 35 10.21 -3.93 10.80
CA SER A 35 10.72 -2.99 11.80
C SER A 35 11.99 -3.49 12.50
N THR A 36 12.13 -4.80 12.65
CA THR A 36 13.34 -5.41 13.23
C THR A 36 14.52 -5.36 12.27
N TRP A 37 14.29 -5.63 10.99
CA TRP A 37 15.36 -5.71 9.97
C TRP A 37 15.75 -4.35 9.39
N MET A 38 14.82 -3.39 9.38
CA MET A 38 14.99 -2.05 8.84
C MET A 38 14.60 -0.98 9.88
N PRO A 39 15.30 -0.91 11.02
CA PRO A 39 14.92 -0.03 12.12
C PRO A 39 15.05 1.45 11.79
N GLN A 40 15.72 1.82 10.70
CA GLN A 40 15.83 3.19 10.21
C GLN A 40 14.65 3.61 9.32
N PHE A 41 13.80 2.67 8.89
CA PHE A 41 12.65 2.93 8.03
C PHE A 41 11.33 2.80 8.80
N GLY A 42 10.42 3.74 8.60
CA GLY A 42 9.07 3.75 9.15
C GLY A 42 8.14 2.70 8.53
N ALA A 43 8.53 2.05 7.43
CA ALA A 43 7.68 1.15 6.65
C ALA A 43 6.97 0.06 7.48
N GLY A 44 7.66 -0.57 8.43
CA GLY A 44 7.05 -1.57 9.31
C GLY A 44 5.96 -0.96 10.19
N ARG A 45 6.23 0.20 10.80
CA ARG A 45 5.27 0.90 11.64
C ARG A 45 4.07 1.43 10.86
N ILE A 46 4.29 1.92 9.63
CA ILE A 46 3.21 2.34 8.73
C ILE A 46 2.31 1.14 8.39
N GLY A 47 2.90 -0.02 8.11
CA GLY A 47 2.14 -1.26 7.88
C GLY A 47 1.32 -1.71 9.09
N LEU A 48 1.85 -1.57 10.30
CA LEU A 48 1.09 -1.81 11.54
C LEU A 48 -0.11 -0.85 11.66
N ALA A 49 0.08 0.44 11.38
CA ALA A 49 -1.03 1.40 11.40
C ALA A 49 -2.14 1.02 10.40
N LEU A 50 -1.78 0.54 9.20
CA LEU A 50 -2.77 0.06 8.23
C LEU A 50 -3.57 -1.15 8.75
N ILE A 51 -2.96 -2.05 9.52
CA ILE A 51 -3.67 -3.16 10.17
C ILE A 51 -4.70 -2.61 11.17
N GLU A 52 -4.33 -1.63 11.99
CA GLU A 52 -5.26 -1.01 12.95
C GLU A 52 -6.41 -0.30 12.24
N MET A 53 -6.13 0.41 11.13
CA MET A 53 -7.17 1.04 10.30
C MET A 53 -8.17 0.01 9.75
N VAL A 54 -7.69 -1.14 9.27
CA VAL A 54 -8.56 -2.23 8.79
C VAL A 54 -9.37 -2.85 9.93
N ALA A 55 -8.80 -2.93 11.13
CA ALA A 55 -9.51 -3.36 12.34
C ALA A 55 -10.53 -2.31 12.86
N GLY A 56 -10.51 -1.09 12.32
CA GLY A 56 -11.33 0.04 12.76
C GLY A 56 -10.78 0.77 13.99
N ASP A 57 -9.57 0.45 14.44
CA ASP A 57 -8.88 1.14 15.53
C ASP A 57 -8.09 2.35 14.99
N PHE A 58 -8.85 3.35 14.51
CA PHE A 58 -8.29 4.61 14.02
C PHE A 58 -7.48 5.38 15.08
N PRO A 59 -7.86 5.41 16.37
CA PRO A 59 -7.04 6.05 17.40
C PRO A 59 -5.63 5.46 17.52
N GLU A 60 -5.49 4.13 17.47
CA GLU A 60 -4.18 3.50 17.52
C GLU A 60 -3.39 3.72 16.22
N ALA A 61 -4.05 3.66 15.06
CA ALA A 61 -3.43 3.98 13.79
C ALA A 61 -2.84 5.41 13.79
N ASP A 62 -3.62 6.40 14.24
CA ASP A 62 -3.17 7.78 14.37
C ASP A 62 -1.94 7.88 15.28
N ARG A 63 -2.01 7.28 16.48
CA ARG A 63 -0.89 7.29 17.43
C ARG A 63 0.39 6.74 16.80
N ILE A 64 0.31 5.61 16.11
CA ILE A 64 1.47 4.98 15.46
C ILE A 64 2.06 5.90 14.38
N LEU A 65 1.21 6.48 13.52
CA LEU A 65 1.63 7.34 12.41
C LEU A 65 2.24 8.65 12.91
N THR A 66 1.61 9.29 13.90
CA THR A 66 2.11 10.50 14.55
C THR A 66 3.49 10.26 15.17
N GLU A 67 3.72 9.09 15.77
CA GLU A 67 5.05 8.72 16.29
C GLU A 67 6.10 8.54 15.19
N VAL A 68 5.72 7.99 14.03
CA VAL A 68 6.65 7.88 12.89
C VAL A 68 7.01 9.26 12.35
N ILE A 69 6.03 10.15 12.19
CA ILE A 69 6.25 11.53 11.71
C ILE A 69 7.17 12.30 12.66
N ALA A 70 6.99 12.14 13.97
CA ALA A 70 7.81 12.79 14.99
C ALA A 70 9.21 12.17 15.19
N SER A 71 9.48 11.00 14.60
CA SER A 71 10.76 10.30 14.73
C SER A 71 11.80 10.78 13.71
N ASP A 72 13.01 10.22 13.73
CA ASP A 72 14.05 10.41 12.71
C ASP A 72 14.06 9.32 11.61
N LEU A 73 13.00 8.51 11.54
CA LEU A 73 12.90 7.43 10.56
C LEU A 73 12.76 7.96 9.13
N GLU A 74 13.30 7.22 8.16
CA GLU A 74 12.97 7.37 6.75
C GLU A 74 11.51 6.94 6.52
N GLY A 75 10.75 7.67 5.70
CA GLY A 75 9.34 7.36 5.43
C GLY A 75 8.31 8.26 6.13
N LYS A 76 8.73 9.43 6.63
CA LYS A 76 7.83 10.38 7.31
C LYS A 76 6.73 10.90 6.38
N ALA A 77 7.07 11.17 5.12
CA ALA A 77 6.13 11.64 4.11
C ALA A 77 5.03 10.59 3.85
N GLU A 78 5.42 9.31 3.73
CA GLU A 78 4.49 8.19 3.59
C GLU A 78 3.61 8.04 4.84
N ALA A 79 4.17 8.14 6.04
CA ALA A 79 3.39 8.10 7.29
C ALA A 79 2.37 9.24 7.36
N GLN A 80 2.75 10.44 6.93
CA GLN A 80 1.86 11.60 6.89
C GLN A 80 0.75 11.44 5.84
N ALA A 81 1.05 10.86 4.68
CA ALA A 81 0.04 10.57 3.66
C ALA A 81 -0.97 9.50 4.14
N VAL A 82 -0.50 8.46 4.85
CA VAL A 82 -1.36 7.45 5.48
C VAL A 82 -2.16 8.05 6.65
N LEU A 83 -1.60 9.01 7.39
CA LEU A 83 -2.35 9.74 8.42
C LEU A 83 -3.46 10.60 7.80
N ALA A 84 -3.19 11.28 6.68
CA ALA A 84 -4.22 11.99 5.94
C ALA A 84 -5.35 11.03 5.51
N MET A 85 -5.03 9.82 5.04
CA MET A 85 -6.01 8.77 4.75
C MET A 85 -6.84 8.40 5.99
N CYS A 86 -6.19 8.18 7.15
CA CYS A 86 -6.87 7.91 8.42
C CYS A 86 -7.89 9.00 8.74
N LYS A 87 -7.51 10.28 8.57
CA LYS A 87 -8.40 11.42 8.81
C LYS A 87 -9.57 11.49 7.84
N VAL A 88 -9.37 11.13 6.57
CA VAL A 88 -10.49 11.00 5.61
C VAL A 88 -11.48 9.94 6.06
N LEU A 89 -11.00 8.76 6.49
CA LEU A 89 -11.85 7.65 6.94
C LEU A 89 -12.61 7.98 8.24
N GLU A 90 -12.02 8.78 9.13
CA GLU A 90 -12.66 9.32 10.34
C GLU A 90 -13.60 10.52 10.06
N ASN A 91 -13.80 10.89 8.79
CA ASN A 91 -14.58 12.06 8.36
C ASN A 91 -14.03 13.41 8.89
N GLN A 92 -12.73 13.49 9.15
CA GLN A 92 -12.00 14.68 9.62
C GLN A 92 -11.34 15.42 8.44
N GLN A 93 -12.17 15.87 7.49
CA GLN A 93 -11.71 16.44 6.21
C GLN A 93 -10.79 17.66 6.33
N ALA A 94 -11.02 18.52 7.34
CA ALA A 94 -10.17 19.70 7.56
C ALA A 94 -8.74 19.31 7.95
N GLU A 95 -8.61 18.27 8.76
CA GLU A 95 -7.31 17.79 9.23
C GLU A 95 -6.59 17.01 8.13
N ALA A 96 -7.31 16.19 7.36
CA ALA A 96 -6.77 15.53 6.18
C ALA A 96 -6.18 16.53 5.18
N ARG A 97 -6.87 17.65 4.94
CA ARG A 97 -6.38 18.75 4.08
C ARG A 97 -5.11 19.38 4.60
N ARG A 98 -5.07 19.70 5.89
CA ARG A 98 -3.89 20.28 6.54
C ARG A 98 -2.65 19.38 6.33
N LEU A 99 -2.81 18.08 6.58
CA LEU A 99 -1.73 17.10 6.41
C LEU A 99 -1.25 16.97 4.96
N ALA A 100 -2.17 17.03 3.99
CA ALA A 100 -1.82 17.00 2.57
C ALA A 100 -1.13 18.30 2.11
N GLU A 101 -1.54 19.46 2.62
CA GLU A 101 -0.88 20.73 2.36
C GLU A 101 0.55 20.76 2.92
N GLU A 102 0.78 20.15 4.07
CA GLU A 102 2.11 20.01 4.67
C GLU A 102 3.05 19.12 3.84
N LEU A 103 2.52 18.21 3.01
CA LEU A 103 3.31 17.41 2.05
C LEU A 103 3.59 18.15 0.74
N ARG A 104 2.95 19.30 0.50
CA ARG A 104 3.00 19.96 -0.79
C ARG A 104 4.40 20.52 -1.06
N GLY A 105 4.94 20.20 -2.23
CA GLY A 105 6.28 20.63 -2.66
C GLY A 105 7.42 19.74 -2.19
N GLU A 106 7.16 18.65 -1.46
CA GLU A 106 8.15 17.60 -1.21
C GLU A 106 8.45 16.78 -2.48
N GLY A 107 7.49 16.67 -3.39
CA GLY A 107 7.56 15.87 -4.59
C GLY A 107 7.46 14.36 -4.32
N GLY A 108 6.91 13.61 -5.27
CA GLY A 108 6.91 12.15 -5.24
C GLY A 108 5.56 11.53 -4.85
N HIS A 109 5.60 10.24 -4.51
CA HIS A 109 4.40 9.41 -4.40
C HIS A 109 3.51 9.74 -3.20
N ALA A 110 4.08 10.18 -2.08
CA ALA A 110 3.33 10.53 -0.86
C ALA A 110 2.45 11.77 -1.06
N GLU A 111 3.01 12.83 -1.65
CA GLU A 111 2.26 14.06 -2.01
C GLU A 111 1.11 13.73 -2.98
N ALA A 112 1.40 12.99 -4.06
CA ALA A 112 0.38 12.61 -5.05
C ALA A 112 -0.74 11.73 -4.44
N PHE A 113 -0.38 10.85 -3.51
CA PHE A 113 -1.35 10.00 -2.82
C PHE A 113 -2.25 10.82 -1.87
N ALA A 114 -1.67 11.72 -1.06
CA ALA A 114 -2.42 12.59 -0.17
C ALA A 114 -3.35 13.53 -0.94
N ASP A 115 -2.87 14.11 -2.05
CA ASP A 115 -3.67 14.98 -2.93
C ASP A 115 -4.86 14.22 -3.55
N LEU A 116 -4.63 13.02 -4.08
CA LEU A 116 -5.68 12.15 -4.62
C LEU A 116 -6.77 11.84 -3.57
N LEU A 117 -6.38 11.57 -2.33
CA LEU A 117 -7.31 11.24 -1.26
C LEU A 117 -8.17 12.43 -0.82
N VAL A 118 -7.57 13.63 -0.80
CA VAL A 118 -8.19 14.82 -0.24
C VAL A 118 -9.00 15.61 -1.28
N ASN A 119 -8.47 15.72 -2.49
CA ASN A 119 -9.04 16.53 -3.57
C ASN A 119 -9.76 15.67 -4.63
N GLY A 120 -9.53 14.36 -4.64
CA GLY A 120 -10.00 13.46 -5.69
C GLY A 120 -9.05 13.45 -6.89
N ALA A 121 -9.21 12.47 -7.78
CA ALA A 121 -8.42 12.44 -9.01
C ALA A 121 -8.87 13.60 -9.91
N ASP A 122 -8.03 14.61 -10.11
CA ASP A 122 -8.16 15.44 -11.31
C ASP A 122 -7.96 14.51 -12.53
N GLU A 123 -8.93 14.49 -13.45
CA GLU A 123 -8.97 13.64 -14.66
C GLU A 123 -7.80 13.85 -15.65
N THR A 124 -6.69 14.49 -15.26
CA THR A 124 -5.62 14.91 -16.17
C THR A 124 -4.25 14.26 -15.95
N THR A 125 -4.08 13.36 -14.98
CA THR A 125 -2.81 12.60 -14.90
C THR A 125 -2.91 11.33 -15.76
N GLN A 126 -2.46 11.46 -17.01
CA GLN A 126 -2.18 10.33 -17.90
C GLN A 126 -1.38 9.26 -17.13
N GLY A 127 -2.01 8.11 -16.90
CA GLY A 127 -1.35 6.96 -16.28
C GLY A 127 -0.12 6.52 -17.07
N PRO A 128 0.88 5.92 -16.42
CA PRO A 128 2.04 5.38 -17.13
C PRO A 128 1.56 4.30 -18.10
N ALA A 129 1.71 4.58 -19.39
CA ALA A 129 1.56 3.62 -20.47
C ALA A 129 2.62 2.51 -20.27
N GLY A 130 2.25 1.44 -19.54
CA GLY A 130 3.22 0.39 -19.21
C GLY A 130 2.65 -0.95 -18.75
N LEU A 131 1.32 -1.17 -18.82
CA LEU A 131 0.71 -2.43 -18.37
C LEU A 131 -0.19 -3.11 -19.40
N ALA A 132 -0.22 -2.64 -20.65
CA ALA A 132 -1.10 -3.17 -21.70
C ALA A 132 -0.39 -4.08 -22.73
N ALA A 133 0.79 -4.60 -22.44
CA ALA A 133 1.58 -5.31 -23.45
C ALA A 133 1.96 -6.75 -23.10
N GLU A 134 1.26 -7.46 -22.20
CA GLU A 134 1.41 -8.93 -22.09
C GLU A 134 0.06 -9.61 -21.84
N SER A 135 -0.77 -9.67 -22.88
CA SER A 135 -1.87 -10.64 -22.97
C SER A 135 -2.00 -11.19 -24.40
N GLY A 136 -0.87 -11.65 -24.94
CA GLY A 136 -0.84 -12.52 -26.11
C GLY A 136 -1.06 -13.98 -25.73
N VAL A 137 -2.19 -14.32 -25.10
CA VAL A 137 -2.58 -15.73 -24.95
C VAL A 137 -3.17 -16.20 -26.28
N SER A 138 -2.39 -17.00 -26.99
CA SER A 138 -2.81 -17.75 -28.18
C SER A 138 -4.00 -18.66 -27.84
N SER A 139 -5.17 -18.34 -28.39
CA SER A 139 -6.39 -19.14 -28.25
C SER A 139 -6.36 -20.31 -29.25
N ALA A 140 -5.92 -21.49 -28.81
CA ALA A 140 -6.25 -22.75 -29.48
C ALA A 140 -7.58 -23.30 -28.91
N PRO A 141 -8.54 -23.75 -29.74
CA PRO A 141 -9.81 -24.26 -29.24
C PRO A 141 -9.69 -25.71 -28.72
N PRO A 142 -10.53 -26.12 -27.74
CA PRO A 142 -10.43 -27.42 -27.09
C PRO A 142 -11.30 -28.50 -27.75
N GLY A 143 -10.72 -29.70 -27.92
CA GLY A 143 -11.41 -30.98 -27.68
C GLY A 143 -12.08 -31.69 -28.85
N ALA A 144 -11.47 -32.78 -29.32
CA ALA A 144 -12.17 -33.97 -29.78
C ALA A 144 -11.28 -35.21 -29.54
N ILE A 145 -11.37 -35.79 -28.34
CA ILE A 145 -10.88 -37.15 -28.09
C ILE A 145 -12.08 -38.09 -28.08
N GLY A 146 -12.01 -39.11 -28.94
CA GLY A 146 -12.62 -40.41 -28.70
C GLY A 146 -13.67 -40.80 -29.72
N GLN A 147 -13.29 -41.69 -30.66
CA GLN A 147 -13.87 -43.03 -30.78
C GLN A 147 -12.82 -44.00 -31.33
N ARG A 148 -12.40 -44.96 -30.49
CA ARG A 148 -11.89 -46.25 -30.96
C ARG A 148 -13.09 -47.17 -31.10
N THR A 149 -13.29 -47.73 -32.28
CA THR A 149 -14.10 -48.94 -32.45
C THR A 149 -13.49 -49.76 -33.58
N THR A 150 -13.09 -50.98 -33.20
CA THR A 150 -12.99 -52.23 -33.98
C THR A 150 -13.72 -52.19 -35.34
N THR A 151 -13.13 -52.67 -36.44
CA THR A 151 -12.86 -54.09 -36.73
C THR A 151 -11.88 -54.20 -37.90
#